data_AF-A0A9W7CY23-F1
#
_entry.id   AF-A0A9W7CY23-F1
#
_cell.length_a   1.000
_cell.length_b   1.000
_cell.length_c   1.000
_cell.angle_alpha   90.00
_cell.angle_beta   90.00
_cell.angle_gamma   90.00
#
_symmetry.space_group_name_H-M   'P 1'
#
loop_
_entity.id
_entity.type
_entity.pdbx_description
1 polymer ?
#
loop_
_entity_poly.entity_id
_entity_poly.type
_entity_poly.pdbx_seq_one_letter_code
_entity_poly.pdbx_strand_id
1 'polypeptide(L)'
;MIRVVAGTYEGLLYGWECQALPSGERTKMKLTFGYAAHSECIKSVALMAAKQGKTLLSGGSDEMIKCVGKHSKKIHCATFATDEHIVCGGDDKHIYIWKTNGTLVAKVTHKDIDARIRCIQVVYPHGDDKLPWIVLATSDGAFQIWDFAAFTLDASSPDGANKSVEPMASTVLLTKPRVTCLSVCIASDKIANKSAPATQTIKKAKKTKKPTDNTPAAPAAGVPRVVVELDGGKAEGEDEASKKRKLTEGTQQKSKNKKRKQKKSQQ
;
A
#
# COMPACT_ATOMS: atom_id res chain seq x y z
N MET A 1 16.36 0.92 18.57
CA MET A 1 15.79 2.26 18.32
C MET A 1 14.81 2.13 17.17
N ILE A 2 13.62 2.70 17.29
CA ILE A 2 12.54 2.67 16.31
C ILE A 2 12.39 4.08 15.74
N ARG A 3 12.24 4.18 14.43
CA ARG A 3 11.95 5.43 13.72
C ARG A 3 10.54 5.38 13.18
N VAL A 4 9.80 6.46 13.35
CA VAL A 4 8.43 6.61 12.87
C VAL A 4 8.38 7.86 12.01
N VAL A 5 7.81 7.76 10.81
CA VAL A 5 7.56 8.90 9.93
C VAL A 5 6.08 8.92 9.59
N ALA A 6 5.48 10.10 9.63
CA ALA A 6 4.09 10.31 9.22
C ALA A 6 3.98 11.55 8.33
N GLY A 7 3.16 11.44 7.30
CA GLY A 7 2.71 12.57 6.50
C GLY A 7 1.28 12.95 6.86
N THR A 8 0.95 14.23 6.76
CA THR A 8 -0.40 14.73 7.08
C THR A 8 -1.17 15.17 5.84
N TYR A 9 -2.46 15.45 6.06
CA TYR A 9 -3.36 15.97 5.03
C TYR A 9 -2.96 17.39 4.59
N GLU A 10 -2.36 18.17 5.47
CA GLU A 10 -1.89 19.54 5.24
C GLU A 10 -0.52 19.58 4.55
N GLY A 11 0.06 18.43 4.20
CA GLY A 11 1.38 18.36 3.56
C GLY A 11 2.56 18.43 4.54
N LEU A 12 2.32 18.29 5.84
CA LEU A 12 3.37 18.29 6.85
C LEU A 12 3.98 16.89 7.01
N LEU A 13 5.30 16.82 7.06
CA LEU A 13 6.04 15.58 7.31
C LEU A 13 6.68 15.64 8.68
N TYR A 14 6.40 14.63 9.49
CA TYR A 14 6.94 14.48 10.85
C TYR A 14 7.75 13.21 10.98
N GLY A 15 8.77 13.25 11.82
CA GLY A 15 9.60 12.11 12.16
C GLY A 15 9.87 12.05 13.65
N TRP A 16 9.80 10.85 14.22
CA TRP A 16 10.09 10.58 15.61
C TRP A 16 11.08 9.43 15.77
N GLU A 17 11.81 9.47 16.87
CA GLU A 17 12.66 8.39 17.34
C GLU A 17 12.20 7.90 18.70
N CYS A 18 12.32 6.59 18.91
CA CYS A 18 11.87 5.91 20.12
C CYS A 18 12.87 4.82 20.48
N GLN A 19 13.19 4.62 21.76
CA GLN A 19 14.05 3.49 22.14
C GLN A 19 13.23 2.20 22.15
N ALA A 20 13.86 1.08 21.77
CA ALA A 20 13.23 -0.23 21.91
C ALA A 20 13.66 -0.75 23.29
N LEU A 21 12.79 -0.62 24.28
CA LEU A 21 13.03 -1.08 25.65
C LEU A 21 12.46 -2.49 25.84
N PRO A 22 12.98 -3.28 26.81
CA PRO A 22 12.38 -4.55 27.23
C PRO A 22 10.91 -4.40 27.67
N SER A 23 10.17 -5.51 27.69
CA SER A 23 8.71 -5.49 27.80
C SER A 23 8.21 -4.81 29.09
N GLY A 24 7.25 -3.89 28.94
CA GLY A 24 6.51 -3.27 30.05
C GLY A 24 6.87 -1.81 30.32
N GLU A 25 8.01 -1.33 29.84
CA GLU A 25 8.41 0.07 30.02
C GLU A 25 7.84 0.98 28.94
N ARG A 26 7.21 2.10 29.36
CA ARG A 26 6.76 3.15 28.46
C ARG A 26 7.93 4.05 28.11
N THR A 27 8.23 4.14 26.82
CA THR A 27 9.21 5.08 26.28
C THR A 27 8.51 6.24 25.58
N LYS A 28 9.10 7.43 25.63
CA LYS A 28 8.56 8.62 24.96
C LYS A 28 9.09 8.70 23.54
N MET A 29 8.22 9.02 22.59
CA MET A 29 8.62 9.36 21.23
C MET A 29 9.26 10.76 21.24
N LYS A 30 10.51 10.85 20.82
CA LYS A 30 11.21 12.11 20.63
C LYS A 30 10.93 12.60 19.21
N LEU A 31 10.29 13.75 19.07
CA LEU A 31 10.15 14.41 17.76
C LEU A 31 11.54 14.81 17.26
N THR A 32 11.88 14.36 16.06
CA THR A 32 13.18 14.60 15.42
C THR A 32 13.09 15.71 14.39
N PHE A 33 12.02 15.73 13.60
CA PHE A 33 11.74 16.78 12.63
C PHE A 33 10.24 16.95 12.38
N GLY A 34 9.86 18.14 11.93
CA GLY A 34 8.53 18.48 11.48
C GLY A 34 8.60 19.68 10.52
N TYR A 35 8.23 19.49 9.26
CA TYR A 35 8.28 20.57 8.27
C TYR A 35 7.24 20.40 7.16
N ALA A 36 6.92 21.48 6.46
CA ALA A 36 6.04 21.45 5.29
C ALA A 36 6.78 20.80 4.12
N ALA A 37 6.48 19.53 3.87
CA ALA A 37 7.09 18.77 2.78
C ALA A 37 6.29 18.96 1.49
N HIS A 38 4.98 18.84 1.49
CA HIS A 38 4.19 18.93 0.27
C HIS A 38 3.27 20.15 0.31
N SER A 39 2.88 20.67 -0.86
CA SER A 39 1.87 21.74 -0.93
C SER A 39 0.44 21.20 -0.84
N GLU A 40 0.26 19.89 -1.01
CA GLU A 40 -0.99 19.16 -0.81
C GLU A 40 -0.77 17.96 0.14
N CYS A 41 -1.82 17.18 0.38
CA CYS A 41 -1.78 16.02 1.28
C CYS A 41 -0.73 14.98 0.88
N ILE A 42 0.00 14.48 1.88
CA ILE A 42 0.91 13.35 1.72
C ILE A 42 0.07 12.08 1.71
N LYS A 43 0.22 11.27 0.66
CA LYS A 43 -0.53 10.02 0.46
C LYS A 43 0.27 8.79 0.82
N SER A 44 1.59 8.87 0.73
CA SER A 44 2.47 7.74 0.95
C SER A 44 3.77 8.19 1.58
N VAL A 45 4.27 7.42 2.55
CA VAL A 45 5.58 7.58 3.16
C VAL A 45 6.24 6.21 3.27
N ALA A 46 7.55 6.15 3.05
CA ALA A 46 8.34 4.93 3.24
C ALA A 46 9.71 5.27 3.84
N LEU A 47 10.21 4.39 4.71
CA LEU A 47 11.56 4.44 5.24
C LEU A 47 12.41 3.36 4.60
N MET A 48 13.62 3.70 4.16
CA MET A 48 14.55 2.71 3.63
C MET A 48 15.23 1.94 4.76
N ALA A 49 14.93 0.65 4.88
CA ALA A 49 15.47 -0.20 5.94
C ALA A 49 17.00 -0.31 5.89
N ALA A 50 17.59 -0.54 4.70
CA ALA A 50 19.03 -0.75 4.57
C ALA A 50 19.89 0.45 5.01
N LYS A 51 19.38 1.69 4.84
CA LYS A 51 20.02 2.90 5.36
C LYS A 51 19.61 3.23 6.80
N GLN A 52 19.17 2.24 7.57
CA GLN A 52 18.70 2.39 8.95
C GLN A 52 17.59 3.44 9.09
N GLY A 53 16.75 3.61 8.06
CA GLY A 53 15.70 4.63 8.02
C GLY A 53 16.22 6.07 7.96
N LYS A 54 17.48 6.31 7.56
CA LYS A 54 18.02 7.66 7.33
C LYS A 54 17.49 8.29 6.04
N THR A 55 17.14 7.44 5.08
CA THR A 55 16.50 7.86 3.83
C THR A 55 15.01 7.56 3.92
N LEU A 56 14.21 8.58 3.64
CA LEU A 56 12.76 8.48 3.56
C LEU A 56 12.28 8.90 2.17
N LEU A 57 11.08 8.45 1.84
CA LEU A 57 10.37 8.82 0.64
C LEU A 57 8.99 9.34 1.05
N SER A 58 8.54 10.44 0.43
CA SER A 58 7.15 10.89 0.53
C SER A 58 6.55 11.18 -0.84
N GLY A 59 5.33 10.70 -1.06
CA GLY A 59 4.51 10.97 -2.24
C GLY A 59 3.28 11.78 -1.87
N GLY A 60 3.03 12.86 -2.61
CA GLY A 60 1.95 13.81 -2.36
C GLY A 60 0.95 13.93 -3.50
N SER A 61 -0.18 14.58 -3.20
CA SER A 61 -1.17 14.95 -4.21
C SER A 61 -0.76 16.16 -5.07
N ASP A 62 0.36 16.79 -4.74
CA ASP A 62 1.05 17.82 -5.52
C ASP A 62 1.87 17.26 -6.69
N GLU A 63 1.65 15.98 -7.02
CA GLU A 63 2.30 15.28 -8.14
C GLU A 63 3.83 15.18 -7.98
N MET A 64 4.32 15.30 -6.74
CA MET A 64 5.74 15.18 -6.43
C MET A 64 6.02 13.93 -5.60
N ILE A 65 7.15 13.30 -5.90
CA ILE A 65 7.80 12.34 -5.02
C ILE A 65 9.07 12.99 -4.52
N LYS A 66 9.09 13.31 -3.22
CA LYS A 66 10.25 13.90 -2.56
C LYS A 66 11.33 12.84 -2.35
N CYS A 67 12.16 12.72 -3.37
CA CYS A 67 13.46 12.06 -3.48
C CYS A 67 13.81 11.85 -4.98
N VAL A 68 12.80 11.79 -5.86
CA VAL A 68 12.98 11.42 -7.28
C VAL A 68 12.33 12.35 -8.32
N GLY A 69 11.53 13.35 -7.92
CA GLY A 69 11.13 14.45 -8.81
C GLY A 69 9.62 14.60 -9.06
N LYS A 70 9.26 15.17 -10.21
CA LYS A 70 7.87 15.56 -10.56
C LYS A 70 7.21 14.56 -11.52
N HIS A 71 5.96 14.21 -11.24
CA HIS A 71 5.08 13.42 -12.10
C HIS A 71 4.04 14.28 -12.82
N SER A 72 3.36 13.69 -13.82
CA SER A 72 2.29 14.34 -14.58
C SER A 72 0.91 14.24 -13.94
N LYS A 73 0.77 13.38 -12.93
CA LYS A 73 -0.48 13.06 -12.22
C LYS A 73 -0.18 12.74 -10.76
N LYS A 74 -1.24 12.73 -9.94
CA LYS A 74 -1.17 12.44 -8.50
C LYS A 74 -0.64 11.05 -8.23
N ILE A 75 0.28 10.96 -7.27
CA ILE A 75 0.87 9.71 -6.79
C ILE A 75 0.16 9.31 -5.50
N HIS A 76 -0.29 8.05 -5.43
CA HIS A 76 -0.99 7.52 -4.26
C HIS A 76 -0.11 6.63 -3.41
N CYS A 77 0.85 5.94 -4.03
CA CYS A 77 1.72 4.99 -3.36
C CYS A 77 3.13 5.05 -3.95
N ALA A 78 4.12 4.96 -3.07
CA ALA A 78 5.51 4.82 -3.44
C ALA A 78 6.28 4.08 -2.33
N THR A 79 7.19 3.20 -2.71
CA THR A 79 7.98 2.39 -1.79
C THR A 79 9.34 2.07 -2.39
N PHE A 80 10.30 1.73 -1.53
CA PHE A 80 11.57 1.18 -1.98
C PHE A 80 11.37 -0.26 -2.42
N ALA A 81 11.76 -0.57 -3.66
CA ALA A 81 11.90 -1.95 -4.11
C ALA A 81 13.29 -2.49 -3.78
N THR A 82 14.32 -1.67 -3.94
CA THR A 82 15.68 -1.96 -3.45
C THR A 82 16.30 -0.69 -2.89
N ASP A 83 17.55 -0.75 -2.45
CA ASP A 83 18.30 0.42 -1.97
C ASP A 83 18.54 1.48 -3.04
N GLU A 84 18.46 1.06 -4.30
CA GLU A 84 18.67 1.91 -5.47
C GLU A 84 17.39 2.23 -6.22
N HIS A 85 16.33 1.44 -6.01
CA HIS A 85 15.12 1.53 -6.82
C HIS A 85 13.87 1.83 -5.97
N ILE A 86 13.10 2.78 -6.45
CA ILE A 86 11.80 3.19 -5.93
C ILE A 86 10.75 2.77 -6.93
N VAL A 87 9.68 2.18 -6.44
CA VAL A 87 8.49 1.86 -7.23
C VAL A 87 7.36 2.77 -6.78
N CYS A 88 6.62 3.34 -7.72
CA CYS A 88 5.46 4.17 -7.42
C CYS A 88 4.33 4.00 -8.43
N GLY A 89 3.13 4.40 -8.02
CA GLY A 89 1.91 4.33 -8.83
C GLY A 89 0.90 5.40 -8.43
N GLY A 90 0.05 5.77 -9.39
CA GLY A 90 -0.87 6.89 -9.21
C GLY A 90 -2.07 6.91 -10.14
N ASP A 91 -2.57 8.12 -10.39
CA ASP A 91 -3.76 8.40 -11.20
C ASP A 91 -3.55 8.14 -12.69
N ASP A 92 -2.30 8.10 -13.14
CA ASP A 92 -1.94 7.82 -14.52
C ASP A 92 -1.99 6.33 -14.88
N LYS A 93 -2.21 5.43 -13.91
CA LYS A 93 -2.40 3.99 -14.13
C LYS A 93 -1.13 3.27 -14.61
N HIS A 94 0.03 3.85 -14.32
CA HIS A 94 1.33 3.27 -14.66
C HIS A 94 2.09 2.91 -13.40
N ILE A 95 2.93 1.88 -13.51
CA ILE A 95 3.97 1.61 -12.51
C ILE A 95 5.23 2.32 -13.00
N TYR A 96 5.86 3.11 -12.14
CA TYR A 96 7.15 3.73 -12.44
C TYR A 96 8.23 3.18 -11.52
N ILE A 97 9.41 2.96 -12.10
CA ILE A 97 10.62 2.59 -11.39
C ILE A 97 11.63 3.71 -11.55
N TRP A 98 12.00 4.30 -10.43
CA TRP A 98 12.98 5.37 -10.34
C TRP A 98 14.23 4.87 -9.64
N LYS A 99 15.39 5.35 -10.07
CA LYS A 99 16.59 5.30 -9.24
C LYS A 99 16.48 6.33 -8.12
N THR A 100 17.09 6.05 -6.97
CA THR A 100 17.13 6.97 -5.82
C THR A 100 17.84 8.29 -6.09
N ASN A 101 18.57 8.39 -7.20
CA ASN A 101 19.16 9.62 -7.70
C ASN A 101 18.20 10.50 -8.54
N GLY A 102 16.93 10.07 -8.72
CA GLY A 102 15.91 10.80 -9.49
C GLY A 102 15.83 10.44 -10.97
N THR A 103 16.56 9.43 -11.43
CA THR A 103 16.48 8.98 -12.83
C THR A 103 15.31 8.01 -13.01
N LEU A 104 14.39 8.29 -13.95
CA LEU A 104 13.37 7.31 -14.35
C LEU A 104 14.02 6.21 -15.17
N VAL A 105 13.83 4.95 -14.78
CA VAL A 105 14.46 3.79 -15.45
C VAL A 105 13.47 2.80 -16.03
N ALA A 106 12.20 2.83 -15.59
CA ALA A 106 11.16 2.05 -16.24
C ALA A 106 9.79 2.66 -16.01
N LYS A 107 8.92 2.46 -16.99
CA LYS A 107 7.49 2.67 -16.90
C LYS A 107 6.79 1.44 -17.46
N VAL A 108 5.92 0.85 -16.65
CA VAL A 108 5.21 -0.39 -16.97
C VAL A 108 3.73 -0.08 -17.14
N THR A 109 3.15 -0.65 -18.20
CA THR A 109 1.74 -0.57 -18.56
C THR A 109 1.17 -1.98 -18.62
N HIS A 110 -0.07 -2.16 -18.18
CA HIS A 110 -0.78 -3.42 -18.39
C HIS A 110 -2.27 -3.17 -18.59
N LYS A 111 -2.92 -4.00 -19.42
CA LYS A 111 -4.34 -3.84 -19.80
C LYS A 111 -5.31 -3.89 -18.61
N ASP A 112 -4.99 -4.71 -17.59
CA ASP A 112 -5.81 -4.83 -16.38
C ASP A 112 -5.57 -3.70 -15.37
N ILE A 113 -4.58 -2.83 -15.60
CA ILE A 113 -4.39 -1.59 -14.81
C ILE A 113 -5.15 -0.47 -15.53
N ASP A 114 -6.47 -0.59 -15.60
CA ASP A 114 -7.34 0.41 -16.24
C ASP A 114 -7.80 1.51 -15.27
N ALA A 115 -7.42 1.40 -13.99
CA ALA A 115 -7.79 2.30 -12.91
C ALA A 115 -6.57 2.76 -12.10
N ARG A 116 -6.82 3.70 -11.17
CA ARG A 116 -5.77 4.35 -10.38
C ARG A 116 -5.08 3.32 -9.51
N ILE A 117 -3.75 3.31 -9.49
CA ILE A 117 -3.02 2.46 -8.54
C ILE A 117 -3.11 3.11 -7.16
N ARG A 118 -3.62 2.39 -6.16
CA ARG A 118 -3.88 2.91 -4.81
C ARG A 118 -2.86 2.45 -3.81
N CYS A 119 -2.39 1.23 -3.95
CA CYS A 119 -1.44 0.63 -3.03
C CYS A 119 -0.40 -0.16 -3.81
N ILE A 120 0.85 -0.07 -3.36
CA ILE A 120 1.96 -0.90 -3.81
C ILE A 120 2.68 -1.38 -2.54
N GLN A 121 3.02 -2.67 -2.50
CA GLN A 121 3.88 -3.27 -1.50
C GLN A 121 4.95 -4.13 -2.16
N VAL A 122 6.06 -4.32 -1.45
CA VAL A 122 7.22 -5.07 -1.91
C VAL A 122 7.44 -6.23 -0.94
N VAL A 123 7.65 -7.42 -1.49
CA VAL A 123 7.90 -8.65 -0.71
C VAL A 123 9.06 -9.43 -1.31
N TYR A 124 9.80 -10.17 -0.48
CA TYR A 124 11.00 -10.92 -0.87
C TYR A 124 10.77 -12.44 -0.75
N PRO A 125 9.96 -13.06 -1.64
CA PRO A 125 9.56 -14.47 -1.52
C PRO A 125 10.73 -15.45 -1.65
N HIS A 126 11.85 -14.99 -2.20
CA HIS A 126 13.05 -15.80 -2.40
C HIS A 126 14.23 -15.39 -1.49
N GLY A 127 13.95 -14.60 -0.45
CA GLY A 127 14.95 -14.03 0.46
C GLY A 127 15.42 -12.64 0.05
N ASP A 128 16.02 -11.92 1.01
CA ASP A 128 16.41 -10.51 0.87
C ASP A 128 17.56 -10.29 -0.12
N ASP A 129 18.32 -11.35 -0.44
CA ASP A 129 19.43 -11.31 -1.40
C ASP A 129 18.97 -11.29 -2.86
N LYS A 130 17.68 -11.57 -3.12
CA LYS A 130 17.11 -11.61 -4.47
C LYS A 130 16.21 -10.41 -4.72
N LEU A 131 15.98 -10.12 -6.00
CA LEU A 131 15.03 -9.08 -6.39
C LEU A 131 13.62 -9.42 -5.87
N PRO A 132 12.88 -8.42 -5.39
CA PRO A 132 11.60 -8.65 -4.76
C PRO A 132 10.48 -8.88 -5.79
N TRP A 133 9.30 -9.23 -5.30
CA TRP A 133 8.06 -9.03 -6.03
C TRP A 133 7.38 -7.73 -5.62
N ILE A 134 6.70 -7.12 -6.57
CA ILE A 134 5.84 -5.96 -6.37
C ILE A 134 4.40 -6.44 -6.39
N VAL A 135 3.63 -6.08 -5.38
CA VAL A 135 2.19 -6.32 -5.34
C VAL A 135 1.47 -4.99 -5.36
N LEU A 136 0.49 -4.85 -6.24
CA LEU A 136 -0.31 -3.64 -6.38
C LEU A 136 -1.80 -3.92 -6.29
N ALA A 137 -2.54 -2.87 -5.95
CA ALA A 137 -4.00 -2.87 -6.00
C ALA A 137 -4.53 -1.55 -6.59
N THR A 138 -5.55 -1.65 -7.42
CA THR A 138 -6.17 -0.52 -8.12
C THR A 138 -7.48 -0.08 -7.46
N SER A 139 -7.97 1.09 -7.85
CA SER A 139 -9.26 1.62 -7.38
C SER A 139 -10.49 0.90 -7.94
N ASP A 140 -10.32 -0.05 -8.85
CA ASP A 140 -11.41 -0.87 -9.42
C ASP A 140 -11.28 -2.36 -9.04
N GLY A 141 -10.44 -2.69 -8.05
CA GLY A 141 -10.36 -4.04 -7.52
C GLY A 141 -9.50 -5.00 -8.33
N ALA A 142 -8.62 -4.49 -9.20
CA ALA A 142 -7.55 -5.28 -9.79
C ALA A 142 -6.38 -5.41 -8.81
N PHE A 143 -5.87 -6.63 -8.67
CA PHE A 143 -4.69 -6.97 -7.90
C PHE A 143 -3.69 -7.64 -8.82
N GLN A 144 -2.43 -7.23 -8.75
CA GLN A 144 -1.38 -7.83 -9.56
C GLN A 144 -0.12 -8.06 -8.76
N ILE A 145 0.59 -9.13 -9.11
CA ILE A 145 1.90 -9.50 -8.58
C ILE A 145 2.88 -9.49 -9.75
N TRP A 146 3.97 -8.78 -9.58
CA TRP A 146 5.00 -8.60 -10.60
C TRP A 146 6.36 -9.04 -10.06
N ASP A 147 7.12 -9.77 -10.88
CA ASP A 147 8.53 -10.02 -10.59
C ASP A 147 9.34 -8.78 -10.92
N PHE A 148 10.06 -8.21 -9.95
CA PHE A 148 10.92 -7.06 -10.22
C PHE A 148 12.03 -7.39 -11.23
N ALA A 149 12.49 -8.64 -11.25
CA ALA A 149 13.52 -9.10 -12.19
C ALA A 149 13.04 -9.13 -13.65
N ALA A 150 11.72 -9.13 -13.88
CA ALA A 150 11.15 -9.13 -15.23
C ALA A 150 11.19 -7.73 -15.89
N PHE A 151 11.45 -6.67 -15.13
CA PHE A 151 11.52 -5.32 -15.67
C PHE A 151 12.86 -5.03 -16.33
N THR A 152 12.80 -4.46 -17.52
CA THR A 152 13.97 -3.88 -18.16
C THR A 152 14.16 -2.45 -17.66
N LEU A 153 15.27 -2.21 -16.97
CA LEU A 153 15.62 -0.92 -16.37
C LEU A 153 16.53 -0.13 -17.33
N ASP A 154 15.92 0.64 -18.21
CA ASP A 154 16.61 1.46 -19.21
C ASP A 154 16.14 2.91 -19.14
N ALA A 155 17.03 3.79 -18.70
CA ALA A 155 16.77 5.23 -18.63
C ALA A 155 16.61 5.88 -20.01
N SER A 156 17.13 5.25 -21.08
CA SER A 156 17.02 5.79 -22.44
C SER A 156 15.66 5.50 -23.09
N SER A 157 14.98 4.43 -22.67
CA SER A 157 13.66 4.03 -23.18
C SER A 157 12.74 3.48 -22.08
N PRO A 158 12.38 4.30 -21.08
CA PRO A 158 11.61 3.83 -19.93
C PRO A 158 10.19 3.35 -20.30
N ASP A 159 9.54 3.98 -21.29
CA ASP A 159 8.18 3.64 -21.74
C ASP A 159 8.11 2.43 -22.69
N GLY A 160 9.18 2.17 -23.45
CA GLY A 160 9.17 1.19 -24.53
C GLY A 160 9.49 -0.22 -24.05
N ALA A 161 10.49 -0.34 -23.19
CA ALA A 161 11.10 -1.61 -22.84
C ALA A 161 10.18 -2.58 -22.08
N ASN A 162 9.13 -2.08 -21.43
CA ASN A 162 8.28 -2.88 -20.54
C ASN A 162 6.83 -3.05 -21.01
N LYS A 163 6.51 -2.74 -22.27
CA LYS A 163 5.14 -2.84 -22.80
C LYS A 163 4.59 -4.26 -22.85
N SER A 164 5.48 -5.24 -22.98
CA SER A 164 5.14 -6.67 -23.12
C SER A 164 5.40 -7.48 -21.86
N VAL A 165 5.81 -6.82 -20.76
CA VAL A 165 6.01 -7.51 -19.49
C VAL A 165 4.63 -7.80 -18.90
N GLU A 166 4.41 -9.05 -18.52
CA GLU A 166 3.16 -9.52 -17.94
C GLU A 166 3.34 -9.75 -16.43
N PRO A 167 2.29 -9.54 -15.63
CA PRO A 167 2.33 -9.87 -14.21
C PRO A 167 2.43 -11.39 -14.01
N MET A 168 3.06 -11.82 -12.93
CA MET A 168 3.09 -13.22 -12.50
C MET A 168 1.68 -13.72 -12.13
N ALA A 169 0.86 -12.83 -11.57
CA ALA A 169 -0.52 -13.09 -11.25
C ALA A 169 -1.34 -11.81 -11.40
N SER A 170 -2.53 -11.93 -11.98
CA SER A 170 -3.52 -10.85 -12.11
C SER A 170 -4.88 -11.38 -11.71
N THR A 171 -5.64 -10.60 -10.95
CA THR A 171 -7.04 -10.89 -10.67
C THR A 171 -7.82 -9.59 -10.57
N VAL A 172 -9.08 -9.61 -10.99
CA VAL A 172 -10.00 -8.47 -10.89
C VAL A 172 -11.24 -8.95 -10.18
N LEU A 173 -11.59 -8.29 -9.08
CA LEU A 173 -12.79 -8.63 -8.32
C LEU A 173 -14.04 -8.29 -9.13
N LEU A 174 -15.02 -9.21 -9.14
CA LEU A 174 -16.23 -9.11 -9.95
C LEU A 174 -17.03 -7.83 -9.71
N THR A 175 -17.12 -7.38 -8.47
CA THR A 175 -17.86 -6.18 -8.07
C THR A 175 -17.08 -4.88 -8.29
N LYS A 176 -15.84 -4.98 -8.79
CA LYS A 176 -14.89 -3.88 -8.95
C LYS A 176 -14.85 -2.89 -7.76
N PRO A 177 -14.68 -3.39 -6.53
CA PRO A 177 -14.73 -2.55 -5.34
C PRO A 177 -13.54 -1.61 -5.30
N ARG A 178 -13.73 -0.45 -4.67
CA ARG A 178 -12.65 0.50 -4.46
C ARG A 178 -11.71 0.02 -3.37
N VAL A 179 -10.50 -0.42 -3.75
CA VAL A 179 -9.45 -0.73 -2.79
C VAL A 179 -8.93 0.56 -2.14
N THR A 180 -8.79 0.53 -0.82
CA THR A 180 -8.36 1.69 -0.01
C THR A 180 -7.04 1.45 0.71
N CYS A 181 -6.73 0.21 1.08
CA CYS A 181 -5.49 -0.22 1.70
C CYS A 181 -5.15 -1.66 1.27
N LEU A 182 -3.87 -2.02 1.37
CA LEU A 182 -3.35 -3.34 1.02
C LEU A 182 -2.28 -3.72 2.06
N SER A 183 -2.25 -5.00 2.45
CA SER A 183 -1.17 -5.62 3.21
C SER A 183 -0.84 -6.99 2.61
N VAL A 184 0.45 -7.28 2.49
CA VAL A 184 1.00 -8.46 1.83
C VAL A 184 2.14 -8.98 2.72
N CYS A 185 2.13 -10.27 2.97
CA CYS A 185 3.22 -10.97 3.64
C CYS A 185 3.45 -12.31 2.96
N ILE A 186 4.66 -12.85 3.11
CA ILE A 186 4.97 -14.21 2.69
C ILE A 186 4.48 -15.14 3.79
N ALA A 187 3.44 -15.93 3.49
CA ALA A 187 2.98 -16.97 4.40
C ALA A 187 3.74 -18.26 4.09
N SER A 188 4.48 -18.79 5.07
CA SER A 188 5.02 -20.14 4.97
C SER A 188 3.92 -21.12 5.38
N ASP A 189 3.26 -21.74 4.42
CA ASP A 189 2.49 -22.93 4.73
C ASP A 189 3.48 -24.05 5.01
N LYS A 190 3.47 -24.60 6.23
CA LYS A 190 4.08 -25.90 6.48
C LYS A 190 3.29 -26.92 5.67
N ILE A 191 3.63 -27.08 4.39
CA ILE A 191 3.21 -28.24 3.61
C ILE A 191 3.86 -29.42 4.31
N ALA A 192 3.07 -30.13 5.12
CA ALA A 192 3.44 -31.42 5.64
C ALA A 192 3.57 -32.37 4.44
N ASN A 193 4.74 -32.35 3.79
CA ASN A 193 5.16 -33.42 2.92
C ASN A 193 5.24 -34.68 3.78
N LYS A 194 4.13 -35.42 3.83
CA LYS A 194 4.15 -36.83 4.21
C LYS A 194 4.90 -37.55 3.09
N SER A 195 6.23 -37.55 3.17
CA SER A 195 7.04 -38.54 2.47
C SER A 195 6.53 -39.92 2.88
N ALA A 196 6.12 -40.71 1.90
CA ALA A 196 5.57 -42.05 2.08
C ALA A 196 6.47 -42.91 3.00
N PRO A 197 5.91 -43.73 3.90
CA PRO A 197 6.71 -44.56 4.77
C PRO A 197 7.27 -45.76 4.01
N ALA A 198 8.53 -46.07 4.29
CA ALA A 198 9.20 -47.30 3.92
C ALA A 198 8.43 -48.53 4.42
N THR A 199 8.45 -49.56 3.58
CA THR A 199 7.95 -50.92 3.76
C THR A 199 8.28 -51.48 5.14
N GLN A 200 7.27 -51.79 5.95
CA GLN A 200 7.39 -52.81 7.00
C GLN A 200 6.13 -53.67 7.07
N THR A 201 6.41 -54.95 7.22
CA THR A 201 5.57 -56.13 7.02
C THR A 201 4.41 -56.29 8.01
N ILE A 202 3.33 -56.89 7.51
CA ILE A 202 2.11 -57.30 8.23
C ILE A 202 2.42 -58.30 9.35
N LYS A 203 1.92 -58.04 10.57
CA LYS A 203 1.42 -59.08 11.50
C LYS A 203 0.14 -58.60 12.20
N LYS A 204 -0.91 -59.44 12.12
CA LYS A 204 -2.26 -59.25 12.67
C LYS A 204 -2.31 -59.47 14.19
N ALA A 205 -3.15 -58.73 14.91
CA ALA A 205 -3.94 -59.21 16.04
C ALA A 205 -5.13 -58.27 16.35
N LYS A 206 -6.14 -58.79 17.04
CA LYS A 206 -7.58 -58.48 16.94
C LYS A 206 -8.11 -57.84 18.25
N LYS A 207 -8.94 -56.79 18.11
CA LYS A 207 -10.03 -56.24 18.97
C LYS A 207 -10.02 -56.43 20.50
N THR A 208 -10.22 -55.32 21.23
CA THR A 208 -11.32 -55.17 22.23
C THR A 208 -11.70 -53.71 22.50
N LYS A 209 -13.00 -53.47 22.79
CA LYS A 209 -13.70 -52.18 23.00
C LYS A 209 -13.66 -51.72 24.47
N LYS A 210 -13.71 -50.39 24.73
CA LYS A 210 -14.78 -49.71 25.51
C LYS A 210 -14.65 -48.17 25.48
N PRO A 211 -15.75 -47.42 25.68
CA PRO A 211 -15.86 -45.96 25.48
C PRO A 211 -15.76 -45.17 26.81
N THR A 212 -15.43 -43.88 26.76
CA THR A 212 -16.16 -42.77 27.43
C THR A 212 -15.46 -41.41 27.25
N ASP A 213 -16.30 -40.38 27.12
CA ASP A 213 -16.11 -38.92 27.27
C ASP A 213 -15.16 -38.14 26.34
N ASN A 214 -15.77 -37.36 25.44
CA ASN A 214 -15.12 -36.21 24.79
C ASN A 214 -15.95 -34.95 25.05
N THR A 215 -15.52 -34.19 26.05
CA THR A 215 -15.67 -32.73 26.10
C THR A 215 -14.94 -32.13 24.89
N PRO A 216 -15.52 -31.20 24.11
CA PRO A 216 -14.78 -30.58 23.00
C PRO A 216 -13.62 -29.72 23.53
N ALA A 217 -12.40 -30.18 23.29
CA ALA A 217 -11.19 -29.40 23.45
C ALA A 217 -11.19 -28.20 22.49
N ALA A 218 -10.73 -27.05 22.99
CA ALA A 218 -10.55 -25.83 22.21
C ALA A 218 -9.67 -26.09 20.96
N PRO A 219 -10.02 -25.58 19.77
CA PRO A 219 -9.21 -25.83 18.58
C PRO A 219 -7.91 -25.03 18.62
N ALA A 220 -6.84 -25.74 18.25
CA ALA A 220 -5.45 -25.29 18.23
C ALA A 220 -5.19 -24.04 17.39
N ALA A 221 -4.25 -23.22 17.85
CA ALA A 221 -3.73 -22.06 17.15
C ALA A 221 -3.00 -22.48 15.86
N GLY A 222 -3.32 -21.83 14.73
CA GLY A 222 -2.56 -22.01 13.49
C GLY A 222 -3.34 -21.92 12.18
N VAL A 223 -4.67 -21.77 12.21
CA VAL A 223 -5.47 -21.52 11.00
C VAL A 223 -5.87 -20.05 10.95
N PRO A 224 -5.66 -19.31 9.84
CA PRO A 224 -6.17 -17.96 9.71
C PRO A 224 -7.70 -17.97 9.85
N ARG A 225 -8.22 -17.31 10.89
CA ARG A 225 -9.66 -17.12 11.10
C ARG A 225 -10.09 -15.90 10.28
N VAL A 226 -10.85 -16.13 9.20
CA VAL A 226 -11.64 -15.06 8.58
C VAL A 226 -12.86 -14.84 9.50
N VAL A 227 -12.78 -13.84 10.36
CA VAL A 227 -13.93 -13.41 11.17
C VAL A 227 -14.74 -12.45 10.30
N VAL A 228 -15.80 -12.96 9.67
CA VAL A 228 -16.83 -12.12 9.08
C VAL A 228 -17.95 -12.01 10.11
N GLU A 229 -17.91 -10.97 10.95
CA GLU A 229 -19.07 -10.57 11.74
C GLU A 229 -20.03 -9.83 10.79
N LEU A 230 -21.02 -10.56 10.28
CA LEU A 230 -22.20 -9.96 9.67
C LEU A 230 -23.19 -9.71 10.79
N ASP A 231 -23.28 -8.45 11.24
CA ASP A 231 -24.35 -8.03 12.15
C ASP A 231 -25.70 -8.20 11.43
N GLY A 232 -26.40 -9.27 11.78
CA GLY A 232 -27.77 -9.54 11.37
C GLY A 232 -28.73 -8.61 12.07
N GLY A 233 -28.83 -7.37 11.58
CA GLY A 233 -29.90 -6.45 11.93
C GLY A 233 -31.19 -6.85 11.23
N LYS A 234 -32.14 -7.41 11.99
CA LYS A 234 -33.52 -7.68 11.58
C LYS A 234 -34.16 -6.44 10.98
N ALA A 235 -34.89 -6.67 9.88
CA ALA A 235 -35.90 -5.77 9.37
C ALA A 235 -37.11 -5.72 10.30
N GLU A 236 -37.48 -4.53 10.76
CA GLU A 236 -38.84 -4.14 11.13
C GLU A 236 -39.08 -2.72 10.60
N GLY A 237 -40.27 -2.49 10.07
CA GLY A 237 -40.58 -1.40 9.16
C GLY A 237 -41.25 -0.17 9.77
N GLU A 238 -41.43 0.77 8.84
CA GLU A 238 -42.43 1.84 8.72
C GLU A 238 -42.34 3.14 9.54
N ASP A 239 -42.41 4.22 8.75
CA ASP A 239 -42.92 5.57 8.96
C ASP A 239 -42.23 6.56 9.93
N GLU A 240 -41.63 7.63 9.37
CA GLU A 240 -42.28 8.95 9.28
C GLU A 240 -41.35 10.06 8.70
N ALA A 241 -41.96 10.88 7.85
CA ALA A 241 -41.73 12.32 7.66
C ALA A 241 -40.32 12.88 7.37
N SER A 242 -40.13 13.09 6.07
CA SER A 242 -39.39 14.20 5.46
C SER A 242 -39.39 15.52 6.26
N LYS A 243 -38.20 15.98 6.68
CA LYS A 243 -37.95 17.37 7.09
C LYS A 243 -36.85 18.02 6.26
N LYS A 244 -37.31 18.88 5.35
CA LYS A 244 -36.58 20.03 4.78
C LYS A 244 -35.67 20.69 5.82
N ARG A 245 -34.38 20.84 5.53
CA ARG A 245 -33.57 21.93 6.09
C ARG A 245 -33.29 22.96 5.00
N LYS A 246 -34.03 24.05 5.13
CA LYS A 246 -33.84 25.34 4.49
C LYS A 246 -32.77 26.07 5.31
N LEU A 247 -31.68 26.53 4.67
CA LEU A 247 -30.76 27.51 5.25
C LEU A 247 -30.71 28.72 4.30
N THR A 248 -31.53 29.71 4.65
CA THR A 248 -31.32 31.15 4.41
C THR A 248 -30.73 31.66 5.73
N GLU A 249 -29.60 32.37 5.79
CA GLU A 249 -29.32 33.76 5.40
C GLU A 249 -27.80 33.85 5.11
N GLY A 250 -27.26 34.60 4.13
CA GLY A 250 -27.39 36.06 3.95
C GLY A 250 -26.64 36.76 5.10
N THR A 251 -25.46 37.37 4.94
CA THR A 251 -25.34 38.69 4.31
C THR A 251 -23.87 39.16 4.28
N GLN A 252 -23.46 39.57 3.08
CA GLN A 252 -22.49 40.63 2.71
C GLN A 252 -21.02 40.60 3.20
N GLN A 253 -20.11 40.50 2.22
CA GLN A 253 -19.06 41.51 2.05
C GLN A 253 -18.85 41.75 0.55
N LYS A 254 -19.05 43.01 0.11
CA LYS A 254 -18.88 43.45 -1.29
C LYS A 254 -17.76 44.49 -1.36
N SER A 255 -16.92 44.31 -2.39
CA SER A 255 -16.05 45.30 -3.07
C SER A 255 -14.76 45.67 -2.33
N LYS A 256 -13.59 45.85 -2.97
CA LYS A 256 -13.19 46.19 -4.35
C LYS A 256 -11.91 45.38 -4.66
N ASN A 257 -11.50 45.05 -5.89
CA ASN A 257 -10.91 46.00 -6.83
C ASN A 257 -10.44 45.28 -8.13
N LYS A 258 -10.10 46.09 -9.15
CA LYS A 258 -9.44 45.80 -10.44
C LYS A 258 -10.30 45.47 -11.67
N LYS A 259 -10.43 46.49 -12.54
CA LYS A 259 -10.17 46.35 -13.98
C LYS A 259 -9.40 47.56 -14.55
N ARG A 260 -8.22 47.25 -15.11
CA ARG A 260 -7.53 47.77 -16.30
C ARG A 260 -7.73 49.24 -16.74
N LYS A 261 -6.60 49.94 -16.92
CA LYS A 261 -6.21 50.53 -18.22
C LYS A 261 -4.70 50.81 -18.30
N GLN A 262 -4.14 50.53 -19.48
CA GLN A 262 -2.76 50.80 -19.93
C GLN A 262 -2.50 52.30 -20.08
N LYS A 263 -1.24 52.74 -19.89
CA LYS A 263 -0.49 53.48 -20.93
C LYS A 263 1.01 53.56 -20.61
N LYS A 264 1.80 53.35 -21.66
CA LYS A 264 3.25 53.57 -21.78
C LYS A 264 3.60 55.06 -21.83
N SER A 265 4.72 55.45 -21.25
CA SER A 265 5.75 56.40 -21.75
C SER A 265 6.98 56.21 -20.85
N GLN A 266 8.19 55.89 -21.35
CA GLN A 266 9.24 56.85 -21.76
C GLN A 266 9.29 58.05 -20.79
N GLN A 267 10.34 58.32 -20.02
CA GLN A 267 11.79 58.17 -20.18
C GLN A 267 12.45 57.64 -18.91
#